data_AF-A0AA35TYK0-F1
#
_entry.id   AF-A0AA35TYK0-F1
#
_cell.length_a   1.000
_cell.length_b   1.000
_cell.length_c   1.000
_cell.angle_alpha   90.00
_cell.angle_beta   90.00
_cell.angle_gamma   90.00
#
_symmetry.space_group_name_H-M   'P 1'
#
loop_
_entity.id
_entity.type
_entity.pdbx_description
1 polymer ?
#
loop_
_entity_poly.entity_id
_entity_poly.type
_entity_poly.pdbx_seq_one_letter_code
_entity_poly.pdbx_strand_id
1 'polypeptide(L)'
;MADGDRSGEPGLELARQAKEAFDMQSYESCLSSLNKLMEVRRHDKRVAHNRAVARYLLSNLTLTDEFRRHLHTLKTQFDREAEGSGLEQSVSEKAVLLFNQALIHRRLHQNTQAIDILDQLVQVSDALTDSLSTESSLLLIELYIATHQLDKAVTHIDHVELRLYGQPMNGRGDNDGDAPVVNDQYRPRIHFCKAQIHLLNRSVKSCKKELKSYTSMAGNVSSSEVVGKSLLLNSFSLPKNSS
;
A
#
# COMPACT_ATOMS: atom_id res chain seq x y z
N MET A 1 -16.24 7.68 45.48
CA MET A 1 -16.13 6.40 44.77
C MET A 1 -16.21 6.72 43.30
N ALA A 2 -15.07 6.76 42.64
CA ALA A 2 -14.95 7.14 41.24
C ALA A 2 -14.85 5.87 40.40
N ASP A 3 -15.97 5.48 39.79
CA ASP A 3 -15.98 4.58 38.64
C ASP A 3 -15.61 5.40 37.41
N GLY A 4 -14.32 5.36 37.07
CA GLY A 4 -13.74 5.99 35.89
C GLY A 4 -13.11 4.94 34.99
N ASP A 5 -13.85 4.58 33.94
CA ASP A 5 -13.36 4.24 32.60
C ASP A 5 -12.17 3.26 32.46
N ARG A 6 -12.46 1.96 32.43
CA ARG A 6 -11.56 0.90 31.88
C ARG A 6 -12.08 0.30 30.57
N SER A 7 -12.92 1.03 29.85
CA SER A 7 -13.57 0.54 28.62
C SER A 7 -12.69 0.63 27.38
N GLY A 8 -11.68 1.51 27.40
CA GLY A 8 -10.83 1.80 26.22
C GLY A 8 -9.60 0.89 26.04
N GLU A 9 -9.08 0.29 27.11
CA GLU A 9 -7.81 -0.46 27.09
C GLU A 9 -7.85 -1.83 26.38
N PRO A 10 -8.87 -2.70 26.55
CA PRO A 10 -8.81 -4.05 26.01
C PRO A 10 -8.87 -4.08 24.47
N GLY A 11 -9.59 -3.15 23.85
CA GLY A 11 -9.68 -3.06 22.39
C GLY A 11 -8.37 -2.57 21.74
N LEU A 12 -7.66 -1.65 22.39
CA LEU A 12 -6.38 -1.14 21.90
C LEU A 12 -5.29 -2.21 22.01
N GLU A 13 -5.25 -2.93 23.13
CA GLU A 13 -4.29 -4.00 23.37
C GLU A 13 -4.51 -5.18 22.41
N LEU A 14 -5.76 -5.58 22.15
CA LEU A 14 -6.08 -6.60 21.14
C LEU A 14 -5.66 -6.18 19.73
N ALA A 15 -5.82 -4.90 19.38
CA ALA A 15 -5.36 -4.38 18.08
C ALA A 15 -3.82 -4.40 17.97
N ARG A 16 -3.11 -4.04 19.05
CA ARG A 16 -1.64 -4.11 19.13
C ARG A 16 -1.16 -5.55 18.97
N GLN A 17 -1.73 -6.49 19.72
CA GLN A 17 -1.41 -7.91 19.62
C GLN A 17 -1.70 -8.48 18.23
N ALA A 18 -2.83 -8.10 17.62
CA ALA A 18 -3.15 -8.50 16.26
C ALA A 18 -2.10 -8.01 15.25
N LYS A 19 -1.63 -6.77 15.40
CA LYS A 19 -0.58 -6.20 14.55
C LYS A 19 0.76 -6.91 14.76
N GLU A 20 1.17 -7.15 15.99
CA GLU A 20 2.45 -7.83 16.28
C GLU A 20 2.46 -9.27 15.77
N ALA A 21 1.38 -10.03 16.02
CA ALA A 21 1.22 -11.38 15.49
C ALA A 21 1.30 -11.40 13.96
N PHE A 22 0.74 -10.38 13.34
CA PHE A 22 0.73 -10.21 11.90
C PHE A 22 2.11 -9.84 11.32
N ASP A 23 2.84 -8.94 11.98
CA ASP A 23 4.22 -8.57 11.64
C ASP A 23 5.17 -9.79 11.76
N MET A 24 4.86 -10.71 12.69
CA MET A 24 5.55 -12.02 12.84
C MET A 24 5.06 -13.12 11.88
N GLN A 25 4.17 -12.82 10.94
CA GLN A 25 3.52 -13.80 10.03
C GLN A 25 2.74 -14.91 10.75
N SER A 26 2.42 -14.74 12.03
CA SER A 26 1.57 -15.65 12.81
C SER A 26 0.10 -15.29 12.56
N TYR A 27 -0.40 -15.64 11.37
CA TYR A 27 -1.76 -15.28 10.95
C TYR A 27 -2.86 -15.94 11.80
N GLU A 28 -2.60 -17.13 12.35
CA GLU A 28 -3.55 -17.80 13.25
C GLU A 28 -3.75 -17.01 14.56
N SER A 29 -2.66 -16.55 15.17
CA SER A 29 -2.67 -15.70 16.36
C SER A 29 -3.31 -14.34 16.05
N CYS A 30 -3.01 -13.75 14.89
CA CYS A 30 -3.63 -12.51 14.43
C CYS A 30 -5.16 -12.65 14.31
N LEU A 31 -5.65 -13.74 13.69
CA LEU A 31 -7.08 -14.01 13.54
C LEU A 31 -7.77 -14.20 14.89
N SER A 32 -7.11 -14.86 15.85
CA SER A 32 -7.64 -15.01 17.22
C SER A 32 -7.87 -13.65 17.88
N SER A 33 -6.87 -12.76 17.83
CA SER A 33 -6.97 -11.41 18.38
C SER A 33 -8.00 -10.55 17.63
N LEU A 34 -8.09 -10.66 16.30
CA LEU A 34 -9.09 -9.94 15.50
C LEU A 34 -10.51 -10.43 15.75
N ASN A 35 -10.73 -11.72 15.98
CA ASN A 35 -12.04 -12.25 16.34
C ASN A 35 -12.51 -11.72 17.71
N LYS A 36 -11.62 -11.69 18.70
CA LYS A 36 -11.91 -11.06 20.01
C LYS A 36 -12.21 -9.57 19.84
N LEU A 37 -11.46 -8.87 18.98
CA LEU A 37 -11.69 -7.46 18.70
C LEU A 37 -13.05 -7.22 18.01
N MET A 38 -13.49 -8.13 17.13
CA MET A 38 -14.82 -8.08 16.53
C MET A 38 -15.95 -8.27 17.54
N GLU A 39 -15.74 -9.03 18.62
CA GLU A 39 -16.76 -9.18 19.66
C GLU A 39 -17.00 -7.86 20.41
N VAL A 40 -15.94 -7.08 20.62
CA VAL A 40 -15.95 -5.76 21.27
C VAL A 40 -16.38 -4.65 20.28
N ARG A 41 -15.99 -4.75 19.01
CA ARG A 41 -16.25 -3.75 17.95
C ARG A 41 -16.97 -4.37 16.76
N ARG A 42 -18.19 -4.86 16.99
CA ARG A 42 -18.98 -5.65 16.02
C ARG A 42 -19.27 -4.98 14.67
N HIS A 43 -19.22 -3.65 14.61
CA HIS A 43 -19.50 -2.86 13.41
C HIS A 43 -18.25 -2.19 12.82
N ASP A 44 -17.05 -2.50 13.30
CA ASP A 44 -15.82 -1.91 12.78
C ASP A 44 -15.40 -2.59 11.47
N LYS A 45 -15.63 -1.88 10.37
CA LYS A 45 -15.29 -2.32 9.01
C LYS A 45 -13.79 -2.52 8.80
N ARG A 46 -12.94 -1.80 9.53
CA ARG A 46 -11.47 -1.96 9.44
C ARG A 46 -11.06 -3.27 10.06
N VAL A 47 -11.63 -3.64 11.21
CA VAL A 47 -11.39 -4.95 11.84
C VAL A 47 -11.89 -6.08 10.95
N ALA A 48 -13.08 -5.93 10.34
CA ALA A 48 -13.61 -6.90 9.38
C ALA A 48 -12.68 -7.07 8.16
N HIS A 49 -12.19 -5.96 7.60
CA HIS A 49 -11.22 -5.96 6.50
C HIS A 49 -9.92 -6.67 6.89
N ASN A 50 -9.32 -6.30 8.02
CA ASN A 50 -8.05 -6.87 8.49
C ASN A 50 -8.17 -8.37 8.73
N ARG A 51 -9.32 -8.83 9.24
CA ARG A 51 -9.60 -10.26 9.39
C ARG A 51 -9.63 -10.98 8.04
N ALA A 52 -10.29 -10.38 7.05
CA ALA A 52 -10.34 -10.96 5.71
C ALA A 52 -8.95 -11.03 5.06
N VAL A 53 -8.11 -10.00 5.24
CA VAL A 53 -6.71 -9.99 4.79
C VAL A 53 -5.89 -11.09 5.46
N ALA A 54 -5.95 -11.21 6.79
CA ALA A 54 -5.23 -12.23 7.54
C ALA A 54 -5.66 -13.66 7.14
N ARG A 55 -6.96 -13.88 6.93
CA ARG A 55 -7.50 -15.16 6.44
C ARG A 55 -7.03 -15.48 5.02
N TYR A 56 -7.00 -14.49 4.14
CA TYR A 56 -6.52 -14.65 2.78
C TYR A 56 -5.03 -15.00 2.73
N LEU A 57 -4.21 -14.36 3.56
CA LEU A 57 -2.79 -14.68 3.71
C LEU A 57 -2.56 -16.07 4.31
N LEU A 58 -3.30 -16.43 5.36
CA LEU A 58 -3.25 -17.78 5.96
C LEU A 58 -3.60 -18.87 4.94
N SER A 59 -4.51 -18.58 4.01
CA SER A 59 -4.90 -19.52 2.95
C SER A 59 -3.84 -19.72 1.86
N ASN A 60 -2.63 -19.16 2.01
CA ASN A 60 -1.61 -19.09 0.97
C ASN A 60 -2.17 -18.50 -0.34
N LEU A 61 -3.02 -17.48 -0.20
CA LEU A 61 -3.66 -16.78 -1.32
C LEU A 61 -4.54 -17.70 -2.19
N THR A 62 -5.16 -18.74 -1.64
CA THR A 62 -6.05 -19.61 -2.43
C THR A 62 -7.49 -19.09 -2.46
N LEU A 63 -7.91 -18.35 -1.42
CA LEU A 63 -9.28 -17.84 -1.26
C LEU A 63 -9.55 -16.51 -1.99
N THR A 64 -9.06 -16.37 -3.23
CA THR A 64 -9.13 -15.11 -4.00
C THR A 64 -10.57 -14.65 -4.26
N ASP A 65 -11.47 -15.56 -4.64
CA ASP A 65 -12.86 -15.20 -4.94
C ASP A 65 -13.68 -14.84 -3.69
N GLU A 66 -13.40 -15.50 -2.55
CA GLU A 66 -14.00 -15.16 -1.25
C GLU A 66 -13.55 -13.76 -0.82
N PHE A 67 -12.25 -13.49 -0.87
CA PHE A 67 -11.69 -12.21 -0.51
C PHE A 67 -12.18 -11.09 -1.44
N ARG A 68 -12.26 -11.31 -2.76
CA ARG A 68 -12.81 -10.35 -3.72
C ARG A 68 -14.27 -9.98 -3.40
N ARG A 69 -15.12 -10.97 -3.10
CA ARG A 69 -16.53 -10.73 -2.72
C ARG A 69 -16.63 -9.93 -1.42
N HIS A 70 -15.74 -10.21 -0.47
CA HIS A 70 -15.68 -9.46 0.78
C HIS A 70 -15.30 -8.00 0.56
N LEU A 71 -14.25 -7.73 -0.23
CA LEU A 71 -13.83 -6.37 -0.57
C LEU A 71 -14.93 -5.58 -1.27
N HIS A 72 -15.61 -6.20 -2.23
CA HIS A 72 -16.74 -5.58 -2.92
C HIS A 72 -17.88 -5.23 -1.95
N THR A 73 -18.20 -6.14 -1.02
CA THR A 73 -19.24 -5.89 -0.01
C THR A 73 -18.87 -4.70 0.88
N LEU A 74 -17.66 -4.66 1.40
CA LEU A 74 -17.19 -3.52 2.20
C LEU A 74 -17.22 -2.21 1.41
N LYS A 75 -16.77 -2.23 0.15
CA LYS A 75 -16.82 -1.05 -0.73
C LYS A 75 -18.24 -0.52 -0.87
N THR A 76 -19.21 -1.38 -1.18
CA THR A 76 -20.62 -0.96 -1.29
C THR A 76 -21.19 -0.40 0.02
N GLN A 77 -20.79 -0.94 1.18
CA GLN A 77 -21.21 -0.39 2.48
C GLN A 77 -20.61 0.99 2.73
N PHE A 78 -19.34 1.17 2.36
CA PHE A 78 -18.66 2.46 2.44
C PHE A 78 -19.22 3.49 1.45
N ASP A 79 -19.67 3.07 0.27
CA ASP A 79 -20.26 3.97 -0.74
C ASP A 79 -21.62 4.48 -0.30
N ARG A 80 -22.45 3.62 0.32
CA ARG A 80 -23.75 4.01 0.90
C ARG A 80 -23.63 5.00 2.07
N GLU A 81 -22.57 4.90 2.85
CA GLU A 81 -22.32 5.82 3.98
C GLU A 81 -21.68 7.14 3.55
N ALA A 82 -21.01 7.15 2.40
CA ALA A 82 -20.36 8.33 1.84
C ALA A 82 -21.33 9.26 1.08
N GLU A 83 -22.64 8.97 1.06
CA GLU A 83 -23.68 9.82 0.50
C GLU A 83 -23.78 11.14 1.29
N GLY A 84 -22.86 12.07 1.00
CA GLY A 84 -22.74 13.37 1.68
C GLY A 84 -21.32 13.84 1.95
N SER A 85 -20.28 13.00 1.76
CA SER A 85 -18.88 13.38 1.92
C SER A 85 -18.21 13.73 0.58
N GLY A 86 -17.22 14.63 0.61
CA GLY A 86 -16.43 14.98 -0.57
C GLY A 86 -15.62 13.78 -1.10
N LEU A 87 -15.37 13.75 -2.42
CA LEU A 87 -14.70 12.64 -3.09
C LEU A 87 -13.34 12.28 -2.46
N GLU A 88 -12.50 13.28 -2.15
CA GLU A 88 -11.17 13.05 -1.55
C GLU A 88 -11.26 12.33 -0.20
N GLN A 89 -12.18 12.74 0.66
CA GLN A 89 -12.38 12.14 1.99
C GLN A 89 -12.91 10.71 1.88
N SER A 90 -13.85 10.47 0.95
CA SER A 90 -14.39 9.13 0.70
C SER A 90 -13.31 8.17 0.16
N VAL A 91 -12.42 8.63 -0.71
CA VAL A 91 -11.35 7.79 -1.26
C VAL A 91 -10.25 7.55 -0.22
N SER A 92 -9.85 8.56 0.56
CA SER A 92 -8.81 8.41 1.58
C SER A 92 -9.22 7.44 2.70
N GLU A 93 -10.48 7.49 3.14
CA GLU A 93 -11.04 6.57 4.14
C GLU A 93 -11.07 5.11 3.67
N LYS A 94 -11.20 4.90 2.35
CA LYS A 94 -11.26 3.58 1.70
C LYS A 94 -9.93 3.20 1.05
N ALA A 95 -8.86 3.99 1.22
CA ALA A 95 -7.67 3.87 0.39
C ALA A 95 -7.02 2.47 0.47
N VAL A 96 -6.90 1.92 1.67
CA VAL A 96 -6.35 0.57 1.90
C VAL A 96 -7.25 -0.51 1.29
N LEU A 97 -8.57 -0.36 1.41
CA LEU A 97 -9.54 -1.27 0.82
C LEU A 97 -9.42 -1.28 -0.72
N LEU A 98 -9.37 -0.09 -1.32
CA LEU A 98 -9.23 0.10 -2.77
C LEU A 98 -7.88 -0.43 -3.26
N PHE A 99 -6.80 -0.16 -2.55
CA PHE A 99 -5.47 -0.68 -2.89
C PHE A 99 -5.45 -2.21 -2.87
N ASN A 100 -6.03 -2.84 -1.84
CA ASN A 100 -6.17 -4.29 -1.77
C ASN A 100 -7.06 -4.85 -2.88
N GLN A 101 -8.11 -4.12 -3.29
CA GLN A 101 -8.93 -4.47 -4.44
C GLN A 101 -8.11 -4.42 -5.75
N ALA A 102 -7.28 -3.40 -5.95
CA ALA A 102 -6.40 -3.28 -7.12
C ALA A 102 -5.40 -4.45 -7.20
N LEU A 103 -4.86 -4.89 -6.06
CA LEU A 103 -3.96 -6.04 -6.00
C LEU A 103 -4.64 -7.36 -6.41
N ILE A 104 -5.90 -7.54 -6.04
CA ILE A 104 -6.69 -8.69 -6.49
C ILE A 104 -6.99 -8.61 -7.99
N HIS A 105 -7.37 -7.45 -8.51
CA HIS A 105 -7.55 -7.26 -9.95
C HIS A 105 -6.26 -7.54 -10.72
N ARG A 106 -5.10 -7.06 -10.23
CA ARG A 106 -3.79 -7.40 -10.82
C ARG A 106 -3.56 -8.90 -10.86
N ARG A 107 -3.83 -9.61 -9.76
CA ARG A 107 -3.63 -11.07 -9.69
C ARG A 107 -4.55 -11.85 -10.63
N LEU A 108 -5.74 -11.32 -10.90
CA LEU A 108 -6.69 -11.88 -11.86
C LEU A 108 -6.42 -11.43 -13.30
N HIS A 109 -5.30 -10.74 -13.57
CA HIS A 109 -4.96 -10.13 -14.86
C HIS A 109 -5.99 -9.12 -15.39
N GLN A 110 -6.82 -8.57 -14.49
CA GLN A 110 -7.80 -7.52 -14.79
C GLN A 110 -7.11 -6.15 -14.70
N ASN A 111 -6.08 -5.94 -15.54
CA ASN A 111 -5.17 -4.81 -15.44
C ASN A 111 -5.87 -3.45 -15.57
N THR A 112 -6.87 -3.31 -16.44
CA THR A 112 -7.64 -2.07 -16.60
C THR A 112 -8.34 -1.66 -15.32
N GLN A 113 -9.03 -2.60 -14.65
CA GLN A 113 -9.74 -2.32 -13.39
C GLN A 113 -8.76 -1.97 -12.26
N ALA A 114 -7.58 -2.59 -12.24
CA ALA A 114 -6.54 -2.26 -11.28
C ALA A 114 -5.99 -0.84 -11.51
N ILE A 115 -5.74 -0.46 -12.77
CA ILE A 115 -5.28 0.88 -13.16
C ILE A 115 -6.32 1.94 -12.75
N ASP A 116 -7.60 1.73 -13.08
CA ASP A 116 -8.66 2.71 -12.77
C ASP A 116 -8.75 3.02 -11.26
N ILE A 117 -8.57 1.99 -10.42
CA ILE A 117 -8.58 2.16 -8.96
C ILE A 117 -7.31 2.88 -8.50
N LEU A 118 -6.15 2.55 -9.05
CA LEU A 118 -4.88 3.14 -8.64
C LEU A 118 -4.72 4.59 -9.11
N ASP A 119 -5.24 4.94 -10.29
CA ASP A 119 -5.29 6.33 -10.74
C ASP A 119 -6.09 7.19 -9.77
N GLN A 120 -7.23 6.69 -9.25
CA GLN A 120 -8.01 7.37 -8.21
C GLN A 120 -7.21 7.54 -6.92
N LEU A 121 -6.45 6.52 -6.50
CA LEU A 121 -5.61 6.60 -5.30
C LEU A 121 -4.45 7.59 -5.45
N VAL A 122 -3.84 7.66 -6.64
CA VAL A 122 -2.74 8.59 -6.93
C VAL A 122 -3.23 10.04 -7.01
N GLN A 123 -4.47 10.28 -7.47
CA GLN A 123 -5.05 11.63 -7.46
C GLN A 123 -5.20 12.22 -6.05
N VAL A 124 -5.45 11.36 -5.05
CA VAL A 124 -5.58 11.77 -3.64
C VAL A 124 -4.30 11.53 -2.85
N SER A 125 -3.15 11.45 -3.52
CA SER A 125 -1.86 11.03 -2.92
C SER A 125 -1.48 11.77 -1.65
N ASP A 126 -1.88 13.04 -1.55
CA ASP A 126 -1.54 13.97 -0.47
C ASP A 126 -2.39 13.72 0.80
N ALA A 127 -3.57 13.11 0.63
CA ALA A 127 -4.43 12.69 1.74
C ALA A 127 -4.08 11.29 2.26
N LEU A 128 -3.19 10.57 1.57
CA LEU A 128 -2.76 9.23 1.96
C LEU A 128 -1.47 9.28 2.78
N THR A 129 -1.22 8.22 3.53
CA THR A 129 0.12 8.01 4.13
C THR A 129 1.16 7.86 3.03
N ASP A 130 2.34 8.47 3.20
CA ASP A 130 3.44 8.46 2.22
C ASP A 130 3.77 7.07 1.67
N SER A 131 3.71 6.08 2.53
CA SER A 131 4.05 4.70 2.20
C SER A 131 2.99 4.04 1.31
N LEU A 132 1.70 4.17 1.63
CA LEU A 132 0.59 3.71 0.77
C LEU A 132 0.55 4.47 -0.56
N SER A 133 0.82 5.78 -0.51
CA SER A 133 0.88 6.64 -1.69
C SER A 133 1.99 6.17 -2.65
N THR A 134 3.18 5.86 -2.12
CA THR A 134 4.31 5.35 -2.90
C THR A 134 4.08 3.95 -3.44
N GLU A 135 3.48 3.06 -2.66
CA GLU A 135 3.13 1.72 -3.11
C GLU A 135 2.05 1.72 -4.19
N SER A 136 1.06 2.60 -4.05
CA SER A 136 0.02 2.80 -5.09
C SER A 136 0.65 3.27 -6.40
N SER A 137 1.56 4.25 -6.35
CA SER A 137 2.26 4.73 -7.54
C SER A 137 3.17 3.66 -8.16
N LEU A 138 3.94 2.91 -7.36
CA LEU A 138 4.81 1.84 -7.86
C LEU A 138 4.01 0.72 -8.51
N LEU A 139 2.89 0.32 -7.89
CA LEU A 139 1.99 -0.69 -8.45
C LEU A 139 1.38 -0.23 -9.78
N LEU A 140 1.01 1.05 -9.87
CA LEU A 140 0.49 1.65 -11.09
C LEU A 140 1.54 1.65 -12.22
N ILE A 141 2.80 2.00 -11.90
CA ILE A 141 3.93 1.94 -12.83
C ILE A 141 4.12 0.50 -13.35
N GLU A 142 4.13 -0.49 -12.46
CA GLU A 142 4.25 -1.91 -12.83
C GLU A 142 3.13 -2.35 -13.79
N LEU A 143 1.89 -1.89 -13.57
CA LEU A 143 0.75 -2.17 -14.44
C LEU A 143 0.84 -1.45 -15.79
N TYR A 144 1.34 -0.21 -15.83
CA TYR A 144 1.58 0.49 -17.09
C TYR A 144 2.67 -0.20 -17.92
N ILE A 145 3.74 -0.69 -17.28
CA ILE A 145 4.77 -1.51 -17.94
C ILE A 145 4.13 -2.80 -18.49
N ALA A 146 3.33 -3.51 -17.68
CA ALA A 146 2.66 -4.75 -18.08
C ALA A 146 1.64 -4.56 -19.22
N THR A 147 1.06 -3.37 -19.36
CA THR A 147 0.09 -3.02 -20.41
C THR A 147 0.72 -2.24 -21.57
N HIS A 148 2.05 -2.14 -21.64
CA HIS A 148 2.79 -1.42 -22.68
C HIS A 148 2.50 0.09 -22.79
N GLN A 149 1.99 0.71 -21.72
CA GLN A 149 1.78 2.16 -21.63
C GLN A 149 3.04 2.86 -21.08
N LEU A 150 4.15 2.74 -21.80
CA LEU A 150 5.48 3.13 -21.29
C LEU A 150 5.62 4.62 -21.02
N ASP A 151 4.99 5.49 -21.83
CA ASP A 151 5.06 6.94 -21.63
C ASP A 151 4.44 7.35 -20.29
N LYS A 152 3.27 6.78 -19.96
CA LYS A 152 2.63 6.99 -18.65
C LYS A 152 3.51 6.46 -17.53
N ALA A 153 4.10 5.27 -17.70
CA ALA A 153 5.00 4.71 -16.69
C ALA A 153 6.20 5.63 -16.40
N VAL A 154 6.82 6.21 -17.43
CA VAL A 154 7.93 7.18 -17.27
C VAL A 154 7.46 8.43 -16.52
N THR A 155 6.35 9.04 -16.93
CA THR A 155 5.81 10.22 -16.24
C THR A 155 5.53 9.95 -14.76
N HIS A 156 4.94 8.79 -14.43
CA HIS A 156 4.70 8.42 -13.03
C HIS A 156 5.99 8.13 -12.26
N ILE A 157 7.02 7.55 -12.90
CA ILE A 157 8.35 7.39 -12.27
C ILE A 157 8.94 8.74 -11.92
N ASP A 158 8.91 9.71 -12.84
CA ASP A 158 9.46 11.05 -12.61
C ASP A 158 8.74 11.76 -11.45
N HIS A 159 7.41 11.62 -11.37
CA HIS A 159 6.63 12.14 -10.24
C HIS A 159 7.00 11.48 -8.91
N VAL A 160 7.17 10.15 -8.88
CA VAL A 160 7.57 9.43 -7.66
C VAL A 160 8.98 9.82 -7.23
N GLU A 161 9.92 9.95 -8.15
CA GLU A 161 11.29 10.39 -7.84
C GLU A 161 11.33 11.82 -7.34
N LEU A 162 10.60 12.74 -7.97
CA LEU A 162 10.48 14.11 -7.51
C LEU A 162 9.93 14.18 -6.08
N ARG A 163 8.92 13.35 -5.77
CA ARG A 163 8.33 13.28 -4.44
C ARG A 163 9.27 12.70 -3.39
N LEU A 164 10.02 11.65 -3.73
CA LEU A 164 10.90 10.95 -2.77
C LEU A 164 12.27 11.62 -2.59
N TYR A 165 12.78 12.28 -3.63
CA TYR A 165 14.16 12.76 -3.69
C TYR A 165 14.28 14.27 -3.92
N GLY A 166 13.17 14.95 -4.19
CA GLY A 166 13.18 16.35 -4.59
C GLY A 166 13.77 16.55 -5.99
N GLN A 167 13.93 17.80 -6.40
CA GLN A 167 14.70 18.09 -7.61
C GLN A 167 16.18 17.78 -7.38
N PRO A 168 16.90 17.28 -8.41
CA PRO A 168 18.36 17.21 -8.33
C PRO A 168 18.87 18.61 -8.01
N MET A 169 19.56 18.76 -6.87
CA MET A 169 20.24 19.98 -6.46
C MET A 169 21.35 20.32 -7.46
N ASN A 170 20.98 20.89 -8.60
CA ASN A 170 21.92 21.55 -9.48
C ASN A 170 22.29 22.89 -8.83
N GLY A 171 23.34 22.87 -8.00
CA GLY A 171 24.10 24.05 -7.62
C GLY A 171 23.63 24.82 -6.37
N ARG A 172 23.55 24.18 -5.20
CA ARG A 172 23.65 24.91 -3.92
C ARG A 172 24.80 24.35 -3.11
N GLY A 173 25.85 25.18 -3.01
CA GLY A 173 27.02 24.90 -2.21
C GLY A 173 26.70 24.81 -0.72
N ASP A 174 27.65 24.21 -0.01
CA ASP A 174 27.84 24.18 1.44
C ASP A 174 26.75 24.90 2.24
N ASN A 175 25.82 24.13 2.75
CA ASN A 175 25.26 24.42 4.07
C ASN A 175 24.84 23.13 4.74
N ASP A 176 25.43 22.93 5.90
CA ASP A 176 25.24 21.85 6.85
C ASP A 176 23.82 21.96 7.45
N GLY A 177 22.83 21.57 6.66
CA GLY A 177 21.41 21.67 7.00
C GLY A 177 20.69 20.39 6.58
N ASP A 178 20.42 19.55 7.59
CA ASP A 178 19.55 18.37 7.60
C ASP A 178 19.14 17.86 6.20
N ALA A 179 19.96 16.97 5.64
CA ALA A 179 19.66 16.35 4.36
C ALA A 179 18.23 15.76 4.41
N PRO A 180 17.36 16.03 3.43
CA PRO A 180 16.01 15.50 3.43
C PRO A 180 16.11 13.99 3.58
N VAL A 181 15.32 13.40 4.49
CA VAL A 181 15.32 11.96 4.76
C VAL A 181 14.97 11.23 3.47
N VAL A 182 16.01 10.85 2.71
CA VAL A 182 15.91 10.13 1.45
C VAL A 182 15.36 8.76 1.76
N ASN A 183 14.12 8.50 1.37
CA ASN A 183 13.54 7.17 1.54
C ASN A 183 14.11 6.22 0.48
N ASP A 184 15.31 5.71 0.73
CA ASP A 184 16.05 4.83 -0.18
C ASP A 184 15.41 3.43 -0.33
N GLN A 185 14.40 3.08 0.48
CA GLN A 185 13.78 1.74 0.44
C GLN A 185 13.10 1.42 -0.90
N TYR A 186 12.63 2.45 -1.61
CA TYR A 186 11.93 2.30 -2.89
C TYR A 186 12.85 2.40 -4.10
N ARG A 187 14.07 2.88 -3.90
CA ARG A 187 15.05 3.14 -4.96
C ARG A 187 15.36 1.92 -5.82
N PRO A 188 15.55 0.70 -5.26
CA PRO A 188 15.76 -0.49 -6.07
C PRO A 188 14.56 -0.79 -6.99
N ARG A 189 13.32 -0.66 -6.50
CA ARG A 189 12.11 -0.92 -7.30
C ARG A 189 11.98 0.07 -8.46
N ILE A 190 12.32 1.34 -8.22
CA ILE A 190 12.33 2.37 -9.27
C ILE A 190 13.35 2.02 -10.36
N HIS A 191 14.59 1.68 -9.99
CA HIS A 191 15.62 1.26 -10.95
C HIS A 191 15.22 0.00 -11.72
N PHE A 192 14.56 -0.95 -11.07
CA PHE A 192 14.03 -2.14 -11.73
C PHE A 192 12.96 -1.78 -12.78
N CYS A 193 12.00 -0.90 -12.44
CA CYS A 193 10.99 -0.42 -13.39
C CYS A 193 11.62 0.30 -14.58
N LYS A 194 12.61 1.18 -14.34
CA LYS A 194 13.37 1.86 -15.41
C LYS A 194 14.09 0.88 -16.32
N ALA A 195 14.73 -0.15 -15.74
CA ALA A 195 15.39 -1.20 -16.52
C ALA A 195 14.40 -1.96 -17.42
N GLN A 196 13.20 -2.27 -16.92
CA GLN A 196 12.14 -2.90 -17.72
C GLN A 196 11.68 -2.01 -18.88
N ILE A 197 11.43 -0.71 -18.64
CA ILE A 197 11.06 0.25 -19.69
C ILE A 197 12.15 0.32 -20.76
N HIS A 198 13.42 0.45 -20.37
CA HIS A 198 14.53 0.48 -21.33
C HIS A 198 14.67 -0.82 -22.12
N LEU A 199 14.43 -1.97 -21.49
CA LEU A 199 14.43 -3.27 -22.18
C LEU A 199 13.32 -3.33 -23.24
N LEU A 200 12.10 -2.91 -22.89
CA LEU A 200 10.96 -2.85 -23.80
C LEU A 200 11.18 -1.86 -24.95
N ASN A 201 11.84 -0.74 -24.69
CA ASN A 201 12.29 0.23 -25.68
C ASN A 201 13.57 -0.19 -26.45
N ARG A 202 14.05 -1.43 -26.26
CA ARG A 202 15.25 -1.99 -26.89
C ARG A 202 16.54 -1.19 -26.64
N SER A 203 16.57 -0.37 -25.61
CA SER A 203 17.75 0.40 -25.18
C SER A 203 18.60 -0.42 -24.20
N VAL A 204 19.37 -1.36 -24.77
CA VAL A 204 20.19 -2.30 -23.98
C VAL A 204 21.27 -1.59 -23.14
N LYS A 205 21.81 -0.46 -23.61
CA LYS A 205 22.83 0.31 -22.89
C LYS A 205 22.27 0.94 -21.61
N SER A 206 21.12 1.60 -21.70
CA SER A 206 20.45 2.21 -20.55
C SER A 206 19.95 1.14 -19.58
N CYS A 207 19.37 0.05 -20.08
CA CYS A 207 18.95 -1.09 -19.26
C CYS A 207 20.11 -1.66 -18.41
N LYS A 208 21.29 -1.87 -19.01
CA LYS A 208 22.48 -2.35 -18.28
C LYS A 208 22.94 -1.38 -17.19
N LYS A 209 22.82 -0.07 -17.41
CA LYS A 209 23.17 0.95 -16.40
C LYS A 209 22.23 0.85 -15.19
N GLU A 210 20.92 0.79 -15.44
CA GLU A 210 19.91 0.69 -14.39
C GLU A 210 20.00 -0.62 -13.60
N LEU A 211 20.29 -1.76 -14.27
CA LEU A 211 20.49 -3.04 -13.59
C LEU A 211 21.72 -3.07 -12.68
N LYS A 212 22.80 -2.36 -13.05
CA LYS A 212 23.97 -2.21 -12.18
C LYS A 212 23.59 -1.43 -10.91
N SER A 213 22.87 -0.33 -11.06
CA SER A 213 22.34 0.44 -9.93
C SER A 213 21.42 -0.41 -9.06
N TYR A 214 20.48 -1.15 -9.66
CA TYR A 214 19.62 -2.09 -8.94
C TYR A 214 20.43 -3.11 -8.13
N THR A 215 21.38 -3.80 -8.76
CA THR A 215 22.17 -4.88 -8.12
C THR A 215 23.03 -4.34 -6.98
N SER A 216 23.54 -3.13 -7.11
CA SER A 216 24.32 -2.46 -6.07
C SER A 216 23.50 -2.12 -4.82
N MET A 217 22.16 -2.04 -4.94
CA MET A 217 21.27 -1.61 -3.85
C MET A 217 20.37 -2.74 -3.34
N ALA A 218 20.02 -3.71 -4.19
CA ALA A 218 18.99 -4.72 -3.93
C ALA A 218 19.48 -5.96 -3.16
N GLY A 219 20.39 -5.81 -2.19
CA GLY A 219 20.88 -6.92 -1.38
C GLY A 219 19.74 -7.86 -0.93
N ASN A 220 19.72 -9.09 -1.47
CA ASN A 220 18.85 -10.23 -1.15
C ASN A 220 17.38 -9.95 -0.77
N VAL A 221 16.62 -9.19 -1.57
CA VAL A 221 15.15 -9.08 -1.37
C VAL A 221 14.39 -9.94 -2.39
N SER A 222 13.72 -10.98 -1.90
CA SER A 222 12.92 -11.95 -2.68
C SER A 222 11.60 -11.33 -3.16
N SER A 223 11.27 -11.45 -4.46
CA SER A 223 10.05 -10.85 -5.06
C SER A 223 8.71 -11.33 -4.44
N SER A 224 8.67 -12.49 -3.79
CA SER A 224 7.47 -13.01 -3.10
C SER A 224 7.16 -12.29 -1.79
N GLU A 225 8.18 -11.76 -1.11
CA GLU A 225 8.04 -11.04 0.17
C GLU A 225 7.41 -9.65 -0.04
N VAL A 226 7.66 -9.05 -1.20
CA VAL A 226 7.22 -7.69 -1.55
C VAL A 226 5.71 -7.63 -1.77
N VAL A 227 5.11 -8.66 -2.39
CA VAL A 227 3.65 -8.69 -2.59
C VAL A 227 2.91 -8.83 -1.26
N GLY A 228 3.41 -9.70 -0.37
CA GLY A 228 2.91 -9.86 0.99
C GLY A 228 2.98 -8.55 1.78
N LYS A 229 4.17 -7.92 1.84
CA LYS A 229 4.38 -6.62 2.51
C LYS A 229 3.56 -5.49 1.87
N SER A 230 3.42 -5.47 0.53
CA SER A 230 2.69 -4.42 -0.19
C SER A 230 1.19 -4.39 0.13
N LEU A 231 0.54 -5.56 0.28
CA LEU A 231 -0.88 -5.72 0.68
C LEU A 231 -1.22 -5.08 2.05
N LEU A 232 -0.21 -4.58 2.78
CA LEU A 232 -0.28 -4.24 4.19
C LEU A 232 0.25 -2.87 4.54
N LEU A 233 0.56 -2.02 3.55
CA LEU A 233 0.90 -0.64 3.86
C LEU A 233 -0.35 0.11 4.37
N ASN A 234 -0.51 0.03 5.69
CA ASN A 234 -1.31 0.85 6.59
C ASN A 234 -2.77 0.47 6.86
N SER A 235 -3.09 -0.82 6.91
CA SER A 235 -4.35 -1.30 7.52
C SER A 235 -4.43 -1.13 9.05
N PHE A 236 -3.36 -0.65 9.70
CA PHE A 236 -3.28 -0.41 11.14
C PHE A 236 -2.89 1.03 11.51
N SER A 237 -3.21 2.04 10.68
CA SER A 237 -3.30 3.40 11.22
C SER A 237 -4.49 3.46 12.17
N LEU A 238 -4.21 3.26 13.46
CA LEU A 238 -5.05 3.72 14.54
C LEU A 238 -5.37 5.20 14.29
N PRO A 239 -6.61 5.66 14.54
CA PRO A 239 -6.88 7.08 14.47
C PRO A 239 -5.87 7.80 15.36
N LYS A 240 -5.14 8.78 14.80
CA LYS A 240 -4.50 9.79 15.63
C LYS A 240 -5.61 10.39 16.47
N ASN A 241 -5.53 10.25 17.79
CA ASN A 241 -6.41 10.97 18.70
C ASN A 241 -6.36 12.45 18.30
N SER A 242 -7.48 12.96 17.80
CA SER A 242 -7.77 14.37 17.81
C SER A 242 -7.98 14.76 19.27
N SER A 243 -6.97 15.36 19.87
CA SER A 243 -7.09 16.22 21.06
C SER A 243 -6.39 17.52 20.72
#